data_AF-A0A1B8EB25-F1
#
_entry.id   AF-A0A1B8EB25-F1
#
_cell.length_a   1.000
_cell.length_b   1.000
_cell.length_c   1.000
_cell.angle_alpha   90.00
_cell.angle_beta   90.00
_cell.angle_gamma   90.00
#
_symmetry.space_group_name_H-M   'P 1'
#
loop_
_entity.id
_entity.type
_entity.pdbx_description
1 polymer ?
#
loop_
_entity_poly.entity_id
_entity_poly.type
_entity_poly.pdbx_seq_one_letter_code
_entity_poly.pdbx_strand_id
1 'polypeptide(L)'
;MAAGHARYFRYILFAFFGLGVIYFISSSSNATQRLPTAQEILRQGKDWANSHSGEVNKPIEAVTSEPTTPNAPNGLPPASSTEPRMNATFVTLARNSDLWEIARSIRQVEDRFNRKFHYDWVFLNDAPFNDEFKKVTTALVSGTTHYGEIAEEHWSFPPHIDQDKARKVREDMAERKIIYGDSVSYRHMCRFESGFFFQQPLMLNYEWYWRVEPSIELFCDINYDAFKFMADNDKKYSFVLSLYEYVETIPTLWDSVKKFMKNHPEHIVEGNSMGYLSEDGGETYNNCHMWSNFEIGNLNWLRSKPYTDYFNSLDQDGGFFYERWGDAPVHSIAAALMLKKEEIHFFNDIAYYHVPFTHCPTGEQTRLDLKCHCNPKDNFDWKGYSCTSKFFEVNGIAKPEGYEKEMD
;
A
#
# COMPACT_ATOMS: atom_id res chain seq x y z
N MET A 1 43.57 -43.30 -9.83
CA MET A 1 42.32 -44.00 -9.49
C MET A 1 41.69 -43.46 -8.19
N ALA A 2 41.51 -42.14 -8.04
CA ALA A 2 40.99 -41.55 -6.79
C ALA A 2 39.98 -40.40 -6.98
N ALA A 3 39.52 -40.13 -8.21
CA ALA A 3 38.60 -39.01 -8.50
C ALA A 3 37.12 -39.42 -8.70
N GLY A 4 36.84 -40.73 -8.86
CA GLY A 4 35.47 -41.22 -9.07
C GLY A 4 34.62 -41.26 -7.79
N HIS A 5 35.23 -41.60 -6.65
CA HIS A 5 34.51 -41.83 -5.40
C HIS A 5 33.93 -40.56 -4.76
N ALA A 6 34.57 -39.39 -4.95
CA ALA A 6 34.10 -38.12 -4.41
C ALA A 6 32.79 -37.64 -5.06
N ARG A 7 32.57 -37.97 -6.35
CA ARG A 7 31.36 -37.57 -7.08
C ARG A 7 30.16 -38.39 -6.65
N TYR A 8 30.34 -39.70 -6.47
CA TYR A 8 29.30 -40.59 -5.93
C TYR A 8 28.94 -40.25 -4.48
N PHE A 9 29.93 -39.89 -3.66
CA PHE A 9 29.67 -39.47 -2.28
C PHE A 9 28.79 -38.21 -2.19
N ARG A 10 28.97 -37.25 -3.10
CA ARG A 10 28.11 -36.05 -3.20
C ARG A 10 26.68 -36.41 -3.61
N TYR A 11 26.50 -37.28 -4.60
CA TYR A 11 25.16 -37.73 -5.00
C TYR A 11 24.44 -38.51 -3.90
N ILE A 12 25.19 -39.33 -3.13
CA ILE A 12 24.65 -40.04 -1.97
C ILE A 12 24.23 -39.04 -0.88
N LEU A 13 25.03 -38.01 -0.59
CA LEU A 13 24.68 -36.95 0.36
C LEU A 13 23.43 -36.16 -0.08
N PHE A 14 23.32 -35.81 -1.37
CA PHE A 14 22.12 -35.15 -1.90
C PHE A 14 20.88 -36.05 -1.85
N ALA A 15 21.03 -37.36 -2.07
CA ALA A 15 19.93 -38.31 -1.95
C ALA A 15 19.47 -38.46 -0.48
N PHE A 16 20.40 -38.54 0.48
CA PHE A 16 20.05 -38.57 1.90
C PHE A 16 19.43 -37.26 2.39
N PHE A 17 19.92 -36.11 1.91
CA PHE A 17 19.33 -34.81 2.20
C PHE A 17 17.91 -34.69 1.59
N GLY A 18 17.73 -35.12 0.35
CA GLY A 18 16.41 -35.15 -0.31
C GLY A 18 15.42 -36.07 0.40
N LEU A 19 15.85 -37.26 0.81
CA LEU A 19 15.02 -38.18 1.61
C LEU A 19 14.73 -37.61 3.01
N GLY A 20 15.67 -36.88 3.62
CA GLY A 20 15.47 -36.18 4.89
C GLY A 20 14.45 -35.04 4.78
N VAL A 21 14.47 -34.27 3.69
CA VAL A 21 13.48 -33.22 3.40
C VAL A 21 12.10 -33.83 3.12
N ILE A 22 12.02 -34.91 2.34
CA ILE A 22 10.75 -35.62 2.09
C ILE A 22 10.22 -36.23 3.39
N TYR A 23 11.07 -36.83 4.22
CA TYR A 23 10.68 -37.33 5.55
C TYR A 23 10.19 -36.18 6.43
N PHE A 24 10.91 -35.07 6.50
CA PHE A 24 10.50 -33.89 7.27
C PHE A 24 9.13 -33.36 6.83
N ILE A 25 8.90 -33.15 5.52
CA ILE A 25 7.62 -32.72 4.96
C ILE A 25 6.49 -33.75 5.20
N SER A 26 6.79 -35.04 5.08
CA SER A 26 5.81 -36.11 5.34
C SER A 26 5.50 -36.28 6.83
N SER A 27 6.46 -35.98 7.71
CA SER A 27 6.34 -36.09 9.17
C SER A 27 5.76 -34.82 9.82
N SER A 28 5.94 -33.64 9.19
CA SER A 28 5.38 -32.35 9.61
C SER A 28 3.87 -32.25 9.34
N SER A 29 3.27 -33.30 8.79
CA SER A 29 1.83 -33.43 8.56
C SER A 29 1.14 -34.34 9.59
N ASN A 30 1.78 -34.64 10.73
CA ASN A 30 1.14 -35.37 11.83
C ASN A 30 0.64 -34.43 12.94
N ALA A 31 -0.28 -33.55 12.55
CA ALA A 31 -1.41 -33.20 13.41
C ALA A 31 -2.68 -33.72 12.71
N THR A 32 -2.78 -35.04 12.56
CA THR A 32 -4.06 -35.67 12.21
C THR A 32 -4.97 -35.52 13.41
N GLN A 33 -5.73 -34.43 13.46
CA GLN A 33 -6.97 -34.45 14.22
C GLN A 33 -7.84 -35.56 13.62
N ARG A 34 -7.95 -36.69 14.34
CA ARG A 34 -8.98 -37.68 14.02
C ARG A 34 -10.33 -36.98 14.12
N LEU A 35 -10.98 -36.77 12.99
CA LEU A 35 -12.42 -36.49 12.97
C LEU A 35 -13.13 -37.71 13.57
N PRO A 36 -13.94 -37.54 14.62
CA PRO A 36 -14.64 -38.66 15.25
C PRO A 36 -15.61 -39.27 14.24
N THR A 37 -15.66 -40.60 14.23
CA THR A 37 -16.62 -41.32 13.37
C THR A 37 -18.05 -41.07 13.84
N ALA A 38 -19.03 -41.18 12.93
CA ALA A 38 -20.44 -41.00 13.28
C ALA A 38 -20.91 -41.91 14.45
N GLN A 39 -20.27 -43.08 14.62
CA GLN A 39 -20.50 -43.99 15.74
C GLN A 39 -19.91 -43.51 17.08
N GLU A 40 -18.81 -42.74 17.07
CA GLU A 40 -18.22 -42.14 18.27
C GLU A 40 -19.02 -40.92 18.74
N ILE A 41 -19.52 -40.10 17.81
CA ILE A 41 -20.41 -38.96 18.11
C ILE A 41 -21.74 -39.44 18.73
N LEU A 42 -22.30 -40.55 18.22
CA LEU A 42 -23.51 -41.15 18.77
C LEU A 42 -23.31 -41.81 20.14
N ARG A 43 -22.09 -42.27 20.48
CA ARG A 43 -21.78 -42.77 21.84
C ARG A 43 -21.62 -41.62 22.84
N GLN A 44 -20.95 -40.54 22.49
CA GLN A 44 -20.86 -39.35 23.35
C GLN A 44 -22.23 -38.73 23.65
N GLY A 45 -23.16 -38.72 22.68
CA GLY A 45 -24.54 -38.29 22.90
C GLY A 45 -25.34 -39.20 23.84
N LYS A 46 -25.01 -40.50 23.90
CA LYS A 46 -25.65 -41.47 24.79
C LYS A 46 -25.08 -41.43 26.21
N ASP A 47 -23.79 -41.17 26.35
CA ASP A 47 -23.12 -41.07 27.66
C ASP A 47 -23.45 -39.74 28.36
N TRP A 48 -23.69 -38.66 27.61
CA TRP A 48 -24.23 -37.40 28.15
C TRP A 48 -25.67 -37.54 28.66
N ALA A 49 -26.50 -38.36 27.99
CA ALA A 49 -27.89 -38.61 28.38
C ALA A 49 -28.05 -39.47 29.65
N ASN A 50 -27.03 -40.25 30.03
CA ASN A 50 -27.06 -41.13 31.21
C ASN A 50 -26.38 -40.54 32.46
N SER A 51 -25.83 -39.33 32.39
CA SER A 51 -25.15 -38.68 33.53
C SER A 51 -26.09 -37.84 34.42
N HIS A 52 -27.36 -37.66 34.05
CA HIS A 52 -28.32 -36.84 34.79
C HIS A 52 -29.64 -37.59 35.10
N SER A 53 -29.57 -38.85 35.52
CA SER A 53 -30.70 -39.53 36.16
C SER A 53 -30.66 -39.27 37.68
N GLY A 54 -31.04 -38.06 38.08
CA GLY A 54 -31.42 -37.72 39.45
C GLY A 54 -32.90 -37.33 39.45
N GLU A 55 -33.70 -38.08 40.20
CA GLU A 55 -35.14 -37.91 40.38
C GLU A 55 -35.56 -36.46 40.67
N VAL A 56 -36.50 -35.91 39.89
CA VAL A 56 -37.55 -35.02 40.43
C VAL A 56 -38.82 -35.17 39.58
N ASN A 57 -39.79 -35.95 40.09
CA ASN A 57 -41.19 -35.84 39.70
C ASN A 57 -41.75 -34.52 40.28
N LYS A 58 -41.89 -33.47 39.46
CA LYS A 58 -42.82 -32.37 39.71
C LYS A 58 -43.47 -31.95 38.39
N PRO A 59 -44.78 -31.61 38.38
CA PRO A 59 -45.42 -31.10 37.18
C PRO A 59 -44.75 -29.76 36.81
N ILE A 60 -44.29 -29.66 35.57
CA ILE A 60 -43.79 -28.41 35.01
C ILE A 60 -45.01 -27.49 34.83
N GLU A 61 -45.16 -26.52 35.74
CA GLU A 61 -45.99 -25.34 35.48
C GLU A 61 -45.48 -24.68 34.19
N ALA A 62 -46.40 -24.31 33.31
CA ALA A 62 -46.09 -23.62 32.07
C ALA A 62 -45.39 -22.29 32.40
N VAL A 63 -44.05 -22.29 32.30
CA VAL A 63 -43.28 -21.07 32.25
C VAL A 63 -43.68 -20.36 30.97
N THR A 64 -44.53 -19.34 31.09
CA THR A 64 -44.66 -18.30 30.08
C THR A 64 -43.27 -17.73 29.84
N SER A 65 -42.61 -18.19 28.77
CA SER A 65 -41.38 -17.57 28.27
C SER A 65 -41.74 -16.13 27.95
N GLU A 66 -41.25 -15.18 28.75
CA GLU A 66 -41.21 -13.80 28.31
C GLU A 66 -40.52 -13.78 26.94
N PRO A 67 -41.02 -13.01 25.97
CA PRO A 67 -40.28 -12.83 24.73
C PRO A 67 -38.90 -12.29 25.11
N THR A 68 -37.83 -12.91 24.60
CA THR A 68 -36.47 -12.34 24.63
C THR A 68 -36.53 -11.03 23.89
N THR A 69 -36.88 -9.96 24.60
CA THR A 69 -37.07 -8.62 24.07
C THR A 69 -35.85 -8.31 23.21
N PRO A 70 -36.00 -8.02 21.90
CA PRO A 70 -34.87 -7.51 21.16
C PRO A 70 -34.42 -6.26 21.92
N ASN A 71 -33.14 -6.20 22.32
CA ASN A 71 -32.54 -4.90 22.60
C ASN A 71 -32.83 -4.08 21.37
N ALA A 72 -33.77 -3.13 21.49
CA ALA A 72 -34.02 -2.18 20.43
C ALA A 72 -32.63 -1.65 20.08
N PRO A 73 -32.14 -1.84 18.84
CA PRO A 73 -30.97 -1.11 18.48
C PRO A 73 -31.47 0.34 18.55
N ASN A 74 -30.97 1.07 19.56
CA ASN A 74 -30.40 2.36 19.23
C ASN A 74 -29.54 2.04 18.01
N GLY A 75 -30.08 2.31 16.82
CA GLY A 75 -29.35 2.08 15.58
C GLY A 75 -27.96 2.63 15.78
N LEU A 76 -26.94 1.96 15.25
CA LEU A 76 -25.59 2.50 15.27
C LEU A 76 -25.71 4.00 14.93
N PRO A 77 -25.18 4.90 15.78
CA PRO A 77 -25.27 6.33 15.50
C PRO A 77 -24.86 6.55 14.04
N PRO A 78 -25.51 7.49 13.31
CA PRO A 78 -25.23 7.68 11.90
C PRO A 78 -23.72 7.76 11.73
N ALA A 79 -23.17 6.82 10.95
CA ALA A 79 -21.73 6.69 10.82
C ALA A 79 -21.12 7.98 10.23
N SER A 80 -21.93 8.77 9.51
CA SER A 80 -21.53 10.00 8.87
C SER A 80 -21.16 11.10 9.87
N SER A 81 -19.93 11.58 9.79
CA SER A 81 -19.56 12.91 10.27
C SER A 81 -20.56 13.96 9.73
N THR A 82 -20.99 14.90 10.58
CA THR A 82 -21.86 16.02 10.19
C THR A 82 -21.07 17.26 9.76
N GLU A 83 -19.74 17.20 9.86
CA GLU A 83 -18.84 18.27 9.48
C GLU A 83 -18.73 18.39 7.95
N PRO A 84 -18.50 19.61 7.42
CA PRO A 84 -18.16 19.81 6.02
C PRO A 84 -16.93 19.00 5.62
N ARG A 85 -17.04 18.26 4.51
CA ARG A 85 -15.98 17.43 3.92
C ARG A 85 -15.19 18.22 2.89
N MET A 86 -13.95 17.80 2.64
CA MET A 86 -13.17 18.33 1.51
C MET A 86 -13.72 17.83 0.17
N ASN A 87 -13.37 18.50 -0.93
CA ASN A 87 -13.62 17.95 -2.26
C ASN A 87 -12.56 16.88 -2.58
N ALA A 88 -12.83 15.63 -2.21
CA ALA A 88 -11.85 14.55 -2.24
C ALA A 88 -12.43 13.22 -2.72
N THR A 89 -11.55 12.33 -3.18
CA THR A 89 -11.88 10.97 -3.60
C THR A 89 -10.76 10.00 -3.23
N PHE A 90 -11.09 8.71 -3.09
CA PHE A 90 -10.10 7.67 -3.30
C PHE A 90 -9.82 7.50 -4.81
N VAL A 91 -8.60 7.10 -5.14
CA VAL A 91 -8.24 6.74 -6.51
C VAL A 91 -7.52 5.39 -6.53
N THR A 92 -7.90 4.54 -7.47
CA THR A 92 -7.30 3.22 -7.69
C THR A 92 -7.08 3.01 -9.17
N LEU A 93 -5.84 2.72 -9.55
CA LEU A 93 -5.52 2.08 -10.82
C LEU A 93 -5.61 0.57 -10.64
N ALA A 94 -6.52 -0.09 -11.35
CA ALA A 94 -6.69 -1.54 -11.22
C ALA A 94 -7.17 -2.16 -12.53
N ARG A 95 -6.76 -3.40 -12.78
CA ARG A 95 -7.29 -4.20 -13.89
C ARG A 95 -8.52 -4.97 -13.43
N ASN A 96 -9.31 -5.44 -14.38
CA ASN A 96 -10.42 -6.35 -14.10
C ASN A 96 -9.99 -7.60 -13.31
N SER A 97 -8.76 -8.09 -13.52
CA SER A 97 -8.21 -9.26 -12.80
C SER A 97 -7.92 -8.99 -11.33
N ASP A 98 -7.79 -7.73 -10.93
CA ASP A 98 -7.41 -7.35 -9.57
C ASP A 98 -8.64 -7.24 -8.64
N LEU A 99 -9.86 -7.56 -9.13
CA LEU A 99 -11.14 -7.39 -8.42
C LEU A 99 -11.12 -7.90 -6.98
N TRP A 100 -10.66 -9.12 -6.76
CA TRP A 100 -10.73 -9.73 -5.42
C TRP A 100 -9.67 -9.16 -4.48
N GLU A 101 -8.55 -8.68 -5.04
CA GLU A 101 -7.51 -7.99 -4.28
C GLU A 101 -7.98 -6.60 -3.84
N ILE A 102 -8.54 -5.81 -4.76
CA ILE A 102 -9.07 -4.49 -4.43
C ILE A 102 -10.32 -4.59 -3.53
N ALA A 103 -11.14 -5.64 -3.65
CA ALA A 103 -12.27 -5.85 -2.75
C ALA A 103 -11.84 -5.96 -1.28
N ARG A 104 -10.70 -6.60 -1.00
CA ARG A 104 -10.13 -6.67 0.36
C ARG A 104 -9.67 -5.30 0.84
N SER A 105 -8.99 -4.54 -0.01
CA SER A 105 -8.54 -3.18 0.27
C SER A 105 -9.69 -2.21 0.54
N ILE A 106 -10.77 -2.26 -0.26
CA ILE A 106 -11.98 -1.46 -0.02
C ILE A 106 -12.56 -1.77 1.36
N ARG A 107 -12.64 -3.05 1.75
CA ARG A 107 -13.11 -3.43 3.09
C ARG A 107 -12.25 -2.84 4.21
N GLN A 108 -10.93 -2.85 4.06
CA GLN A 108 -10.01 -2.22 5.02
C GLN A 108 -10.25 -0.71 5.12
N VAL A 109 -10.35 -0.01 4.00
CA VAL A 109 -10.63 1.43 3.96
C VAL A 109 -11.99 1.76 4.56
N GLU A 110 -13.05 1.03 4.19
CA GLU A 110 -14.39 1.23 4.73
C GLU A 110 -14.46 0.98 6.23
N ASP A 111 -13.85 -0.12 6.71
CA ASP A 111 -13.92 -0.50 8.13
C ASP A 111 -13.13 0.46 9.03
N ARG A 112 -11.98 0.97 8.55
CA ARG A 112 -11.12 1.87 9.33
C ARG A 112 -11.48 3.34 9.20
N PHE A 113 -11.97 3.77 8.04
CA PHE A 113 -12.17 5.18 7.71
C PHE A 113 -13.50 5.46 7.01
N ASN A 114 -13.69 4.97 5.78
CA ASN A 114 -14.63 5.60 4.85
C ASN A 114 -16.10 5.39 5.18
N ARG A 115 -16.46 4.35 5.93
CA ARG A 115 -17.84 4.20 6.43
C ARG A 115 -18.28 5.38 7.30
N LYS A 116 -17.34 6.18 7.81
CA LYS A 116 -17.62 7.38 8.62
C LYS A 116 -17.72 8.67 7.79
N PHE A 117 -17.14 8.70 6.60
CA PHE A 117 -16.96 9.94 5.82
C PHE A 117 -17.56 9.87 4.43
N HIS A 118 -17.82 8.69 3.88
CA HIS A 118 -18.52 8.44 2.61
C HIS A 118 -17.92 9.19 1.41
N TYR A 119 -16.59 9.30 1.35
CA TYR A 119 -15.91 9.86 0.18
C TYR A 119 -16.07 8.95 -1.03
N ASP A 120 -16.10 9.57 -2.21
CA ASP A 120 -16.22 8.89 -3.50
C ASP A 120 -14.97 8.08 -3.82
N TRP A 121 -15.08 7.16 -4.79
CA TRP A 121 -14.00 6.30 -5.24
C TRP A 121 -13.91 6.25 -6.76
N VAL A 122 -12.79 6.72 -7.31
CA VAL A 122 -12.50 6.68 -8.74
C VAL A 122 -11.63 5.46 -9.05
N PHE A 123 -12.10 4.62 -9.95
CA PHE A 123 -11.34 3.50 -10.53
C PHE A 123 -10.89 3.85 -11.95
N LEU A 124 -9.62 3.64 -12.24
CA LEU A 124 -8.99 3.87 -13.54
C LEU A 124 -8.37 2.56 -14.05
N ASN A 125 -8.42 2.34 -15.36
CA ASN A 125 -7.89 1.14 -16.00
C ASN A 125 -7.48 1.42 -17.45
N ASP A 126 -6.48 0.71 -17.97
CA ASP A 126 -6.04 0.78 -19.37
C ASP A 126 -6.95 0.01 -20.34
N ALA A 127 -8.06 -0.53 -19.82
CA ALA A 127 -9.12 -1.19 -20.57
C ALA A 127 -10.49 -0.92 -19.91
N PRO A 128 -11.60 -1.15 -20.62
CA PRO A 128 -12.94 -1.04 -20.03
C PRO A 128 -13.11 -1.96 -18.81
N PHE A 129 -13.64 -1.42 -17.71
CA PHE A 129 -14.08 -2.23 -16.57
C PHE A 129 -15.32 -3.06 -16.94
N ASN A 130 -15.30 -4.34 -16.59
CA ASN A 130 -16.42 -5.25 -16.79
C ASN A 130 -17.52 -5.04 -15.73
N ASP A 131 -18.71 -5.61 -15.99
CA ASP A 131 -19.87 -5.43 -15.11
C ASP A 131 -19.68 -6.04 -13.72
N GLU A 132 -18.92 -7.13 -13.61
CA GLU A 132 -18.64 -7.78 -12.33
C GLU A 132 -17.81 -6.87 -11.43
N PHE A 133 -16.75 -6.27 -11.98
CA PHE A 133 -15.89 -5.33 -11.28
C PHE A 133 -16.70 -4.15 -10.76
N LYS A 134 -17.50 -3.52 -11.62
CA LYS A 134 -18.35 -2.38 -11.26
C LYS A 134 -19.36 -2.75 -10.19
N LYS A 135 -20.09 -3.86 -10.37
CA LYS A 135 -21.13 -4.30 -9.44
C LYS A 135 -20.57 -4.58 -8.04
N VAL A 136 -19.46 -5.31 -7.96
CA VAL A 136 -18.85 -5.68 -6.68
C VAL A 136 -18.28 -4.45 -5.97
N THR A 137 -17.48 -3.63 -6.67
CA THR A 137 -16.88 -2.44 -6.04
C THR A 137 -17.93 -1.41 -5.63
N THR A 138 -18.97 -1.17 -6.44
CA THR A 138 -20.11 -0.31 -6.08
C THR A 138 -20.86 -0.81 -4.84
N ALA A 139 -20.98 -2.13 -4.65
CA ALA A 139 -21.64 -2.70 -3.48
C ALA A 139 -20.81 -2.59 -2.19
N LEU A 140 -19.49 -2.43 -2.31
CA LEU A 140 -18.56 -2.39 -1.17
C LEU A 140 -18.29 -0.96 -0.68
N VAL A 141 -18.21 0.01 -1.60
CA VAL A 141 -17.91 1.41 -1.29
C VAL A 141 -19.16 2.11 -0.76
N SER A 142 -19.03 2.85 0.35
CA SER A 142 -20.16 3.57 0.93
C SER A 142 -20.42 4.96 0.31
N GLY A 143 -19.42 5.53 -0.38
CA GLY A 143 -19.56 6.71 -1.24
C GLY A 143 -19.96 6.37 -2.69
N THR A 144 -19.80 7.32 -3.61
CA THR A 144 -20.11 7.10 -5.04
C THR A 144 -18.90 6.51 -5.76
N THR A 145 -19.11 5.48 -6.59
CA THR A 145 -18.05 4.94 -7.44
C THR A 145 -18.08 5.55 -8.84
N HIS A 146 -16.89 5.77 -9.41
CA HIS A 146 -16.69 6.23 -10.78
C HIS A 146 -15.69 5.32 -11.50
N TYR A 147 -15.88 5.11 -12.80
CA TYR A 147 -15.06 4.19 -13.59
C TYR A 147 -14.58 4.89 -14.87
N GLY A 148 -13.27 5.04 -15.02
CA GLY A 148 -12.64 5.68 -16.17
C GLY A 148 -11.74 4.70 -16.93
N GLU A 149 -11.82 4.75 -18.25
CA GLU A 149 -10.83 4.14 -19.13
C GLU A 149 -9.75 5.18 -19.43
N ILE A 150 -8.49 4.78 -19.32
CA ILE A 150 -7.34 5.65 -19.57
C ILE A 150 -7.18 5.82 -21.08
N ALA A 151 -7.09 7.07 -21.51
CA ALA A 151 -6.88 7.38 -22.92
C ALA A 151 -5.51 6.85 -23.40
N GLU A 152 -5.45 6.38 -24.65
CA GLU A 152 -4.26 5.72 -25.22
C GLU A 152 -3.02 6.62 -25.15
N GLU A 153 -3.16 7.93 -25.31
CA GLU A 153 -2.08 8.93 -25.19
C GLU A 153 -1.42 8.95 -23.81
N HIS A 154 -2.14 8.56 -22.76
CA HIS A 154 -1.64 8.50 -21.39
C HIS A 154 -1.09 7.10 -21.03
N TRP A 155 -1.33 6.09 -21.89
CA TRP A 155 -0.91 4.69 -21.70
C TRP A 155 -0.27 4.07 -22.95
N SER A 156 0.61 4.82 -23.61
CA SER A 156 1.36 4.36 -24.80
C SER A 156 2.79 4.86 -24.78
N PHE A 157 3.61 4.39 -25.73
CA PHE A 157 4.95 4.93 -25.95
C PHE A 157 4.85 6.30 -26.63
N PRO A 158 5.41 7.37 -26.03
CA PRO A 158 5.50 8.66 -26.69
C PRO A 158 6.30 8.60 -28.00
N PRO A 159 6.03 9.48 -28.98
CA PRO A 159 6.68 9.44 -30.30
C PRO A 159 8.21 9.56 -30.30
N HIS A 160 8.80 10.20 -29.27
CA HIS A 160 10.25 10.35 -29.13
C HIS A 160 10.95 9.10 -28.56
N ILE A 161 10.19 8.09 -28.13
CA ILE A 161 10.75 6.86 -27.58
C ILE A 161 11.08 5.87 -28.71
N ASP A 162 12.37 5.54 -28.83
CA ASP A 162 12.88 4.42 -29.61
C ASP A 162 12.50 3.11 -28.91
N GLN A 163 11.46 2.46 -29.43
CA GLN A 163 10.92 1.22 -28.87
C GLN A 163 11.90 0.04 -28.98
N ASP A 164 12.82 0.04 -29.95
CA ASP A 164 13.84 -1.01 -30.07
C ASP A 164 14.92 -0.84 -29.00
N LYS A 165 15.33 0.40 -28.71
CA LYS A 165 16.20 0.71 -27.57
C LYS A 165 15.53 0.33 -26.26
N ALA A 166 14.26 0.73 -26.05
CA ALA A 166 13.51 0.38 -24.85
C ALA A 166 13.36 -1.15 -24.68
N ARG A 167 13.15 -1.89 -25.78
CA ARG A 167 13.11 -3.36 -25.75
C ARG A 167 14.44 -3.96 -25.28
N LYS A 168 15.57 -3.50 -25.81
CA LYS A 168 16.91 -3.99 -25.40
C LYS A 168 17.20 -3.72 -23.92
N VAL A 169 16.77 -2.58 -23.39
CA VAL A 169 16.87 -2.29 -21.95
C VAL A 169 16.07 -3.30 -21.13
N ARG A 170 14.83 -3.62 -21.56
CA ARG A 170 14.01 -4.62 -20.88
C ARG A 170 14.66 -6.00 -20.90
N GLU A 171 15.25 -6.40 -22.02
CA GLU A 171 15.99 -7.66 -22.16
C GLU A 171 17.20 -7.72 -21.19
N ASP A 172 18.00 -6.65 -21.09
CA ASP A 172 19.11 -6.54 -20.13
C ASP A 172 18.63 -6.60 -18.66
N MET A 173 17.60 -5.83 -18.31
CA MET A 173 17.07 -5.82 -16.95
C MET A 173 16.46 -7.17 -16.55
N ALA A 174 15.89 -7.91 -17.51
CA ALA A 174 15.41 -9.28 -17.31
C ALA A 174 16.57 -10.24 -16.99
N GLU A 175 17.65 -10.16 -17.76
CA GLU A 175 18.86 -10.98 -17.55
C GLU A 175 19.47 -10.72 -16.17
N ARG A 176 19.46 -9.45 -15.75
CA ARG A 176 19.91 -9.01 -14.41
C ARG A 176 18.92 -9.30 -13.29
N LYS A 177 17.74 -9.86 -13.58
CA LYS A 177 16.67 -10.21 -12.62
C LYS A 177 16.18 -9.01 -11.80
N ILE A 178 16.14 -7.83 -12.40
CA ILE A 178 15.55 -6.65 -11.78
C ILE A 178 14.02 -6.85 -11.74
N ILE A 179 13.40 -6.63 -10.58
CA ILE A 179 11.95 -6.78 -10.43
C ILE A 179 11.20 -5.91 -11.45
N TYR A 180 10.23 -6.49 -12.17
CA TYR A 180 9.52 -5.84 -13.29
C TYR A 180 10.43 -5.30 -14.42
N GLY A 181 11.70 -5.72 -14.48
CA GLY A 181 12.69 -5.24 -15.44
C GLY A 181 12.26 -5.43 -16.89
N ASP A 182 11.55 -6.50 -17.20
CA ASP A 182 11.03 -6.85 -18.52
C ASP A 182 9.62 -6.30 -18.83
N SER A 183 8.93 -5.75 -17.84
CA SER A 183 7.51 -5.39 -17.93
C SER A 183 7.29 -4.06 -18.67
N VAL A 184 6.50 -4.11 -19.74
CA VAL A 184 6.04 -2.92 -20.48
C VAL A 184 4.93 -2.20 -19.72
N SER A 185 3.92 -2.94 -19.27
CA SER A 185 2.77 -2.36 -18.54
C SER A 185 3.18 -1.69 -17.24
N TYR A 186 4.19 -2.22 -16.53
CA TYR A 186 4.70 -1.60 -15.31
C TYR A 186 5.32 -0.22 -15.57
N ARG A 187 6.00 -0.03 -16.71
CA ARG A 187 6.57 1.26 -17.09
C ARG A 187 5.50 2.28 -17.50
N HIS A 188 4.46 1.82 -18.21
CA HIS A 188 3.28 2.66 -18.47
C HIS A 188 2.59 3.06 -17.18
N MET A 189 2.44 2.13 -16.22
CA MET A 189 1.91 2.44 -14.88
C MET A 189 2.74 3.51 -14.18
N CYS A 190 4.07 3.34 -14.07
CA CYS A 190 4.91 4.34 -13.40
C CYS A 190 4.84 5.71 -14.08
N ARG A 191 4.82 5.76 -15.42
CA ARG A 191 4.63 7.01 -16.17
C ARG A 191 3.23 7.61 -15.93
N PHE A 192 2.20 6.77 -15.91
CA PHE A 192 0.81 7.18 -15.70
C PHE A 192 0.59 7.80 -14.32
N GLU A 193 1.07 7.14 -13.27
CA GLU A 193 1.01 7.65 -11.91
C GLU A 193 1.86 8.92 -11.76
N SER A 194 3.03 8.98 -12.42
CA SER A 194 3.85 10.20 -12.41
C SER A 194 3.21 11.41 -13.09
N GLY A 195 2.44 11.21 -14.16
CA GLY A 195 2.11 12.29 -15.08
C GLY A 195 0.64 12.55 -15.35
N PHE A 196 -0.23 11.54 -15.20
CA PHE A 196 -1.53 11.55 -15.90
C PHE A 196 -2.75 11.21 -15.05
N PHE A 197 -2.63 10.49 -13.94
CA PHE A 197 -3.83 10.12 -13.15
C PHE A 197 -4.60 11.36 -12.68
N PHE A 198 -3.89 12.40 -12.23
CA PHE A 198 -4.47 13.67 -11.76
C PHE A 198 -5.05 14.54 -12.90
N GLN A 199 -4.80 14.16 -14.16
CA GLN A 199 -5.33 14.83 -15.35
C GLN A 199 -6.54 14.12 -15.97
N GLN A 200 -6.90 12.93 -15.47
CA GLN A 200 -8.04 12.19 -16.01
C GLN A 200 -9.35 12.96 -15.82
N PRO A 201 -10.30 12.91 -16.77
CA PRO A 201 -11.55 13.67 -16.71
C PRO A 201 -12.32 13.50 -15.40
N LEU A 202 -12.35 12.29 -14.83
CA LEU A 202 -13.00 12.03 -13.54
C LEU A 202 -12.30 12.72 -12.38
N MET A 203 -10.96 12.79 -12.42
CA MET A 203 -10.15 13.40 -11.36
C MET A 203 -10.23 14.93 -11.35
N LEU A 204 -10.60 15.57 -12.46
CA LEU A 204 -10.75 17.03 -12.55
C LEU A 204 -11.86 17.59 -11.63
N ASN A 205 -12.76 16.73 -11.16
CA ASN A 205 -13.82 17.12 -10.23
C ASN A 205 -13.32 17.27 -8.78
N TYR A 206 -12.11 16.80 -8.47
CA TYR A 206 -11.60 16.71 -7.11
C TYR A 206 -10.38 17.61 -6.87
N GLU A 207 -10.23 18.02 -5.61
CA GLU A 207 -9.09 18.79 -5.11
C GLU A 207 -8.07 17.89 -4.41
N TRP A 208 -8.53 16.82 -3.76
CA TRP A 208 -7.69 15.88 -3.01
C TRP A 208 -7.89 14.45 -3.49
N TYR A 209 -6.85 13.64 -3.36
CA TYR A 209 -6.90 12.20 -3.62
C TYR A 209 -6.30 11.41 -2.48
N TRP A 210 -6.81 10.21 -2.27
CA TRP A 210 -6.13 9.16 -1.51
C TRP A 210 -5.92 7.95 -2.42
N ARG A 211 -4.66 7.67 -2.77
CA ARG A 211 -4.30 6.49 -3.56
C ARG A 211 -4.46 5.21 -2.75
N VAL A 212 -5.20 4.25 -3.30
CA VAL A 212 -5.43 2.93 -2.69
C VAL A 212 -5.13 1.86 -3.74
N GLU A 213 -4.09 1.07 -3.47
CA GLU A 213 -3.74 -0.10 -4.28
C GLU A 213 -4.52 -1.36 -3.86
N PRO A 214 -4.64 -2.36 -4.74
CA PRO A 214 -5.06 -3.70 -4.35
C PRO A 214 -4.13 -4.30 -3.28
N SER A 215 -4.66 -5.23 -2.48
CA SER A 215 -3.91 -5.99 -1.47
C SER A 215 -3.31 -5.18 -0.30
N ILE A 216 -3.76 -3.95 -0.05
CA ILE A 216 -3.39 -3.19 1.16
C ILE A 216 -4.15 -3.63 2.41
N GLU A 217 -3.57 -3.35 3.58
CA GLU A 217 -4.28 -3.41 4.87
C GLU A 217 -4.15 -2.10 5.66
N LEU A 218 -5.20 -1.75 6.41
CA LEU A 218 -5.19 -0.66 7.37
C LEU A 218 -5.39 -1.23 8.77
N PHE A 219 -4.38 -1.07 9.64
CA PHE A 219 -4.38 -1.78 10.91
C PHE A 219 -5.14 -1.07 12.02
N CYS A 220 -5.30 0.24 11.94
CA CYS A 220 -5.86 1.08 13.00
C CYS A 220 -7.18 1.75 12.56
N ASP A 221 -8.03 2.09 13.53
CA ASP A 221 -9.20 2.94 13.30
C ASP A 221 -8.75 4.39 13.04
N ILE A 222 -9.27 5.00 11.96
CA ILE A 222 -8.99 6.40 11.62
C ILE A 222 -10.27 7.20 11.93
N ASN A 223 -10.24 7.97 13.02
CA ASN A 223 -11.42 8.59 13.63
C ASN A 223 -11.58 10.09 13.32
N TYR A 224 -10.77 10.62 12.40
CA TYR A 224 -10.85 11.99 11.91
C TYR A 224 -10.83 11.97 10.37
N ASP A 225 -11.28 13.07 9.76
CA ASP A 225 -11.24 13.23 8.32
C ASP A 225 -9.81 13.58 7.87
N ALA A 226 -9.13 12.63 7.25
CA ALA A 226 -7.73 12.76 6.84
C ALA A 226 -7.54 13.84 5.75
N PHE A 227 -8.49 14.00 4.85
CA PHE A 227 -8.43 15.06 3.83
C PHE A 227 -8.58 16.43 4.47
N LYS A 228 -9.53 16.57 5.41
CA LYS A 228 -9.71 17.80 6.17
C LYS A 228 -8.48 18.11 7.04
N PHE A 229 -7.88 17.11 7.67
CA PHE A 229 -6.63 17.29 8.41
C PHE A 229 -5.53 17.86 7.51
N MET A 230 -5.35 17.29 6.31
CA MET A 230 -4.34 17.79 5.36
C MET A 230 -4.60 19.24 4.97
N ALA A 231 -5.86 19.59 4.66
CA ALA A 231 -6.24 20.94 4.29
C ALA A 231 -6.10 21.95 5.45
N ASP A 232 -6.62 21.62 6.64
CA ASP A 232 -6.61 22.51 7.81
C ASP A 232 -5.20 22.75 8.37
N ASN A 233 -4.23 21.89 8.03
CA ASN A 233 -2.83 21.98 8.49
C ASN A 233 -1.84 22.35 7.37
N ASP A 234 -2.33 22.93 6.27
CA ASP A 234 -1.55 23.39 5.12
C ASP A 234 -0.61 22.30 4.55
N LYS A 235 -1.03 21.04 4.58
CA LYS A 235 -0.29 19.92 3.98
C LYS A 235 -0.66 19.79 2.51
N LYS A 236 0.23 19.23 1.71
CA LYS A 236 -0.01 19.01 0.26
C LYS A 236 0.31 17.61 -0.20
N TYR A 237 1.19 16.91 0.52
CA TYR A 237 1.60 15.56 0.20
C TYR A 237 1.86 14.79 1.49
N SER A 238 1.54 13.50 1.52
CA SER A 238 1.78 12.67 2.69
C SER A 238 2.13 11.24 2.36
N PHE A 239 2.72 10.56 3.33
CA PHE A 239 3.11 9.16 3.23
C PHE A 239 3.01 8.46 4.59
N VAL A 240 3.03 7.12 4.56
CA VAL A 240 3.13 6.24 5.75
C VAL A 240 4.38 5.38 5.72
N LEU A 241 5.03 5.22 4.56
CA LEU A 241 6.24 4.42 4.39
C LEU A 241 7.24 5.17 3.51
N SER A 242 8.53 4.99 3.80
CA SER A 242 9.62 5.53 3.00
C SER A 242 10.81 4.59 2.99
N LEU A 243 11.49 4.46 1.86
CA LEU A 243 12.59 3.52 1.67
C LEU A 243 13.60 4.03 0.64
N TYR A 244 14.71 3.32 0.53
CA TYR A 244 15.67 3.50 -0.55
C TYR A 244 15.17 2.84 -1.84
N GLU A 245 15.27 3.53 -2.96
CA GLU A 245 15.05 2.93 -4.29
C GLU A 245 16.24 2.02 -4.68
N TYR A 246 15.96 1.04 -5.54
CA TYR A 246 16.98 0.25 -6.21
C TYR A 246 17.70 1.10 -7.26
N VAL A 247 18.97 1.42 -7.00
CA VAL A 247 19.77 2.31 -7.86
C VAL A 247 19.84 1.84 -9.32
N GLU A 248 19.75 0.53 -9.58
CA GLU A 248 19.75 -0.05 -10.92
C GLU A 248 18.56 0.38 -11.79
N THR A 249 17.54 0.98 -11.19
CA THR A 249 16.26 1.30 -11.82
C THR A 249 16.14 2.78 -12.17
N ILE A 250 17.01 3.60 -11.57
CA ILE A 250 17.06 5.05 -11.69
C ILE A 250 18.49 5.62 -11.90
N PRO A 251 19.41 4.95 -12.63
CA PRO A 251 20.82 5.40 -12.71
C PRO A 251 21.02 6.82 -13.23
N THR A 252 20.11 7.36 -14.05
CA THR A 252 20.22 8.75 -14.56
C THR A 252 19.11 9.69 -14.08
N LEU A 253 18.25 9.24 -13.17
CA LEU A 253 17.15 10.06 -12.66
C LEU A 253 17.68 11.35 -12.01
N TRP A 254 18.67 11.25 -11.12
CA TRP A 254 19.19 12.43 -10.43
C TRP A 254 19.90 13.42 -11.35
N ASP A 255 20.58 12.94 -12.40
CA ASP A 255 21.18 13.83 -13.39
C ASP A 255 20.11 14.60 -14.18
N SER A 256 19.00 13.93 -14.49
CA SER A 256 17.82 14.56 -15.11
C SER A 256 17.17 15.59 -14.20
N VAL A 257 17.10 15.30 -12.88
CA VAL A 257 16.63 16.25 -11.86
C VAL A 257 17.57 17.44 -11.74
N LYS A 258 18.89 17.25 -11.66
CA LYS A 258 19.87 18.37 -11.63
C LYS A 258 19.76 19.24 -12.88
N LYS A 259 19.55 18.63 -14.06
CA LYS A 259 19.29 19.37 -15.29
C LYS A 259 18.01 20.20 -15.17
N PHE A 260 16.93 19.64 -14.64
CA PHE A 260 15.69 20.38 -14.39
C PHE A 260 15.91 21.54 -13.41
N MET A 261 16.53 21.31 -12.24
CA MET A 261 16.80 22.37 -11.25
C MET A 261 17.63 23.51 -11.83
N LYS A 262 18.59 23.20 -12.71
CA LYS A 262 19.40 24.21 -13.40
C LYS A 262 18.60 25.03 -14.41
N ASN A 263 17.69 24.38 -15.13
CA ASN A 263 16.87 25.02 -16.16
C ASN A 263 15.67 25.77 -15.59
N HIS A 264 15.19 25.36 -14.42
CA HIS A 264 14.02 25.89 -13.72
C HIS A 264 14.30 26.21 -12.25
N PRO A 265 15.27 27.09 -11.94
CA PRO A 265 15.54 27.47 -10.56
C PRO A 265 14.34 28.13 -9.87
N GLU A 266 13.42 28.74 -10.64
CA GLU A 266 12.19 29.33 -10.14
C GLU A 266 11.20 28.34 -9.53
N HIS A 267 11.35 27.04 -9.84
CA HIS A 267 10.48 25.97 -9.32
C HIS A 267 11.01 25.34 -8.03
N ILE A 268 12.22 25.70 -7.60
CA ILE A 268 12.85 25.13 -6.41
C ILE A 268 12.58 26.02 -5.21
N VAL A 269 11.80 25.50 -4.26
CA VAL A 269 11.29 26.27 -3.12
C VAL A 269 12.36 26.44 -2.04
N GLU A 270 12.49 27.65 -1.48
CA GLU A 270 13.30 27.88 -0.28
C GLU A 270 12.66 27.18 0.94
N GLY A 271 13.47 26.50 1.75
CA GLY A 271 12.97 25.69 2.87
C GLY A 271 12.36 24.36 2.44
N ASN A 272 12.69 23.89 1.24
CA ASN A 272 12.30 22.56 0.77
C ASN A 272 12.99 21.43 1.55
N SER A 273 12.72 20.19 1.16
CA SER A 273 13.24 18.99 1.81
C SER A 273 14.45 18.40 1.09
N MET A 274 15.35 19.22 0.53
CA MET A 274 16.58 18.75 -0.12
C MET A 274 17.40 17.81 0.80
N GLY A 275 17.46 18.10 2.10
CA GLY A 275 18.16 17.26 3.08
C GLY A 275 17.60 15.84 3.20
N TYR A 276 16.35 15.61 2.80
CA TYR A 276 15.76 14.28 2.73
C TYR A 276 16.29 13.49 1.51
N LEU A 277 16.50 14.17 0.38
CA LEU A 277 17.00 13.57 -0.87
C LEU A 277 18.52 13.44 -0.93
N SER A 278 19.25 14.31 -0.24
CA SER A 278 20.70 14.46 -0.42
C SER A 278 21.41 14.92 0.85
N GLU A 279 22.56 14.32 1.13
CA GLU A 279 23.41 14.67 2.28
C GLU A 279 24.50 15.70 1.93
N ASP A 280 24.71 15.94 0.63
CA ASP A 280 25.76 16.81 0.09
C ASP A 280 25.19 18.04 -0.63
N GLY A 281 23.97 18.45 -0.27
CA GLY A 281 23.34 19.67 -0.78
C GLY A 281 22.81 19.55 -2.20
N GLY A 282 22.62 18.33 -2.70
CA GLY A 282 22.04 18.04 -4.01
C GLY A 282 23.04 17.54 -5.05
N GLU A 283 24.31 17.34 -4.71
CA GLU A 283 25.32 16.80 -5.63
C GLU A 283 25.00 15.34 -6.00
N THR A 284 24.62 14.54 -5.00
CA THR A 284 24.20 13.15 -5.16
C THR A 284 22.81 12.89 -4.55
N TYR A 285 22.10 11.92 -5.13
CA TYR A 285 20.84 11.41 -4.58
C TYR A 285 21.15 10.24 -3.64
N ASN A 286 20.58 10.28 -2.44
CA ASN A 286 20.70 9.19 -1.47
C ASN A 286 19.73 8.03 -1.74
N ASN A 287 18.85 8.15 -2.75
CA ASN A 287 17.82 7.21 -3.16
C ASN A 287 16.57 7.11 -2.25
N CYS A 288 16.45 7.96 -1.23
CA CYS A 288 15.28 7.98 -0.36
C CYS A 288 14.03 8.52 -1.07
N HIS A 289 12.93 7.78 -0.96
CA HIS A 289 11.63 8.20 -1.48
C HIS A 289 10.49 7.80 -0.52
N MET A 290 9.41 8.57 -0.56
CA MET A 290 8.12 8.24 0.02
C MET A 290 7.41 7.21 -0.87
N TRP A 291 6.84 6.16 -0.27
CA TRP A 291 6.32 5.02 -1.02
C TRP A 291 4.89 5.27 -1.50
N SER A 292 4.73 5.48 -2.81
CA SER A 292 3.53 6.08 -3.42
C SER A 292 2.28 5.20 -3.45
N ASN A 293 2.34 3.91 -3.10
CA ASN A 293 1.11 3.10 -3.02
C ASN A 293 0.15 3.59 -1.92
N PHE A 294 0.67 4.34 -0.94
CA PHE A 294 -0.13 5.18 -0.06
C PHE A 294 0.24 6.64 -0.29
N GLU A 295 -0.72 7.44 -0.74
CA GLU A 295 -0.60 8.88 -0.87
C GLU A 295 -1.92 9.53 -0.52
N ILE A 296 -1.90 10.53 0.35
CA ILE A 296 -2.96 11.54 0.45
C ILE A 296 -2.35 12.84 -0.04
N GLY A 297 -2.88 13.41 -1.11
CA GLY A 297 -2.25 14.53 -1.79
C GLY A 297 -3.22 15.53 -2.37
N ASN A 298 -2.70 16.74 -2.57
CA ASN A 298 -3.42 17.84 -3.19
C ASN A 298 -3.22 17.81 -4.71
N LEU A 299 -4.29 17.63 -5.47
CA LEU A 299 -4.26 17.56 -6.93
C LEU A 299 -3.88 18.90 -7.57
N ASN A 300 -4.13 20.03 -6.92
CA ASN A 300 -3.72 21.34 -7.46
C ASN A 300 -2.20 21.49 -7.45
N TRP A 301 -1.49 20.85 -6.51
CA TRP A 301 -0.03 20.80 -6.53
C TRP A 301 0.48 19.95 -7.71
N LEU A 302 -0.07 18.77 -7.93
CA LEU A 302 0.30 17.93 -9.09
C LEU A 302 -0.06 18.59 -10.44
N ARG A 303 -1.11 19.41 -10.48
CA ARG A 303 -1.50 20.21 -11.65
C ARG A 303 -0.74 21.53 -11.77
N SER A 304 0.12 21.86 -10.82
CA SER A 304 0.85 23.12 -10.81
C SER A 304 1.93 23.16 -11.91
N LYS A 305 2.23 24.37 -12.39
CA LYS A 305 3.28 24.56 -13.40
C LYS A 305 4.63 23.94 -13.01
N PRO A 306 5.14 24.10 -11.76
CA PRO A 306 6.37 23.44 -11.32
C PRO A 306 6.37 21.92 -11.54
N TYR A 307 5.29 21.24 -11.14
CA TYR A 307 5.18 19.79 -11.26
C TYR A 307 5.04 19.37 -12.73
N THR A 308 4.20 20.05 -13.50
CA THR A 308 4.00 19.70 -14.92
C THR A 308 5.25 19.92 -15.76
N ASP A 309 6.01 21.00 -15.50
CA ASP A 309 7.29 21.24 -16.19
C ASP A 309 8.33 20.16 -15.84
N TYR A 310 8.36 19.73 -14.58
CA TYR A 310 9.23 18.66 -14.12
C TYR A 310 8.91 17.32 -14.77
N PHE A 311 7.65 16.89 -14.71
CA PHE A 311 7.20 15.67 -15.37
C PHE A 311 7.52 15.71 -16.87
N ASN A 312 7.22 16.81 -17.56
CA ASN A 312 7.51 16.96 -18.99
C ASN A 312 9.02 16.86 -19.30
N SER A 313 9.87 17.43 -18.43
CA SER A 313 11.32 17.30 -18.57
C SER A 313 11.77 15.84 -18.45
N LEU A 314 11.25 15.10 -17.45
CA LEU A 314 11.59 13.70 -17.24
C LEU A 314 11.04 12.79 -18.34
N ASP A 315 9.81 13.03 -18.78
CA ASP A 315 9.17 12.25 -19.86
C ASP A 315 9.95 12.40 -21.17
N GLN A 316 10.46 13.60 -21.45
CA GLN A 316 11.31 13.85 -22.62
C GLN A 316 12.67 13.14 -22.53
N ASP A 317 13.21 12.93 -21.33
CA ASP A 317 14.45 12.16 -21.14
C ASP A 317 14.24 10.66 -21.38
N GLY A 318 13.00 10.18 -21.25
CA GLY A 318 12.60 8.83 -21.58
C GLY A 318 13.01 7.77 -20.56
N GLY A 319 13.44 8.17 -19.36
CA GLY A 319 13.90 7.25 -18.32
C GLY A 319 12.84 6.27 -17.81
N PHE A 320 11.55 6.59 -17.96
CA PHE A 320 10.46 5.62 -17.74
C PHE A 320 10.59 4.37 -18.63
N PHE A 321 11.16 4.49 -19.84
CA PHE A 321 11.28 3.41 -20.83
C PHE A 321 12.70 2.94 -21.10
N TYR A 322 13.69 3.83 -20.99
CA TYR A 322 15.11 3.50 -21.12
C TYR A 322 15.76 3.08 -19.80
N GLU A 323 15.05 3.23 -18.68
CA GLU A 323 15.37 2.65 -17.38
C GLU A 323 14.08 2.02 -16.80
N ARG A 324 13.78 2.26 -15.52
CA ARG A 324 12.54 1.83 -14.87
C ARG A 324 12.14 2.82 -13.76
N TRP A 325 12.14 4.11 -14.08
CA TRP A 325 11.78 5.17 -13.14
C TRP A 325 10.38 4.93 -12.57
N GLY A 326 10.31 4.72 -11.25
CA GLY A 326 9.05 4.60 -10.53
C GLY A 326 8.42 5.97 -10.28
N ASP A 327 7.10 6.00 -10.14
CA ASP A 327 6.35 7.17 -9.70
C ASP A 327 6.72 7.58 -8.27
N ALA A 328 7.03 6.63 -7.39
CA ALA A 328 7.42 6.90 -6.00
C ALA A 328 8.64 7.84 -5.88
N PRO A 329 9.82 7.56 -6.48
CA PRO A 329 10.93 8.51 -6.48
C PRO A 329 10.61 9.79 -7.26
N VAL A 330 9.81 9.75 -8.33
CA VAL A 330 9.42 10.96 -9.09
C VAL A 330 8.59 11.92 -8.23
N HIS A 331 7.52 11.44 -7.59
CA HIS A 331 6.68 12.21 -6.68
C HIS A 331 7.47 12.72 -5.48
N SER A 332 8.31 11.88 -4.89
CA SER A 332 9.12 12.23 -3.71
C SER A 332 10.10 13.36 -3.99
N ILE A 333 10.81 13.29 -5.13
CA ILE A 333 11.75 14.34 -5.54
C ILE A 333 10.98 15.63 -5.84
N ALA A 334 9.85 15.56 -6.54
CA ALA A 334 9.03 16.74 -6.80
C ALA A 334 8.54 17.39 -5.49
N ALA A 335 8.00 16.60 -4.55
CA ALA A 335 7.52 17.08 -3.26
C ALA A 335 8.67 17.72 -2.47
N ALA A 336 9.81 17.05 -2.38
CA ALA A 336 10.96 17.52 -1.62
C ALA A 336 11.67 18.74 -2.24
N LEU A 337 11.44 19.07 -3.51
CA LEU A 337 12.03 20.26 -4.16
C LEU A 337 11.04 21.44 -4.32
N MET A 338 9.77 21.15 -4.57
CA MET A 338 8.75 22.13 -4.98
C MET A 338 7.75 22.47 -3.88
N LEU A 339 7.83 21.81 -2.73
CA LEU A 339 7.10 22.15 -1.52
C LEU A 339 8.06 22.59 -0.42
N LYS A 340 7.56 23.37 0.53
CA LYS A 340 8.23 23.53 1.81
C LYS A 340 8.18 22.20 2.56
N LYS A 341 9.21 21.87 3.32
CA LYS A 341 9.25 20.60 4.06
C LYS A 341 8.07 20.44 5.02
N GLU A 342 7.55 21.54 5.57
CA GLU A 342 6.39 21.53 6.47
C GLU A 342 5.06 21.18 5.77
N GLU A 343 4.99 21.29 4.43
CA GLU A 343 3.81 20.90 3.64
C GLU A 343 3.77 19.39 3.35
N ILE A 344 4.82 18.65 3.74
CA ILE A 344 4.91 17.18 3.61
C ILE A 344 4.59 16.55 4.97
N HIS A 345 3.69 15.58 5.00
CA HIS A 345 3.23 14.95 6.24
C HIS A 345 3.51 13.44 6.30
N PHE A 346 4.01 12.98 7.45
CA PHE A 346 4.10 11.56 7.77
C PHE A 346 2.93 11.17 8.70
N PHE A 347 2.07 10.28 8.22
CA PHE A 347 0.94 9.77 9.01
C PHE A 347 1.39 8.62 9.91
N ASN A 348 1.86 8.93 11.12
CA ASN A 348 2.26 7.92 12.11
C ASN A 348 1.09 7.09 12.66
N ASP A 349 -0.14 7.58 12.54
CA ASP A 349 -1.36 7.00 13.09
C ASP A 349 -2.19 6.20 12.08
N ILE A 350 -1.84 6.27 10.79
CA ILE A 350 -2.45 5.46 9.73
C ILE A 350 -1.59 4.22 9.48
N ALA A 351 -1.68 3.23 10.38
CA ALA A 351 -0.96 1.97 10.23
C ALA A 351 -1.38 1.24 8.96
N TYR A 352 -0.39 0.80 8.19
CA TYR A 352 -0.58 0.40 6.80
C TYR A 352 0.32 -0.78 6.44
N TYR A 353 -0.16 -1.64 5.56
CA TYR A 353 0.65 -2.65 4.91
C TYR A 353 0.42 -2.66 3.41
N HIS A 354 1.53 -2.76 2.69
CA HIS A 354 1.58 -3.20 1.32
C HIS A 354 2.83 -4.05 1.17
N VAL A 355 2.73 -5.18 0.48
CA VAL A 355 3.80 -6.17 0.43
C VAL A 355 5.15 -5.55 0.01
N PRO A 356 6.26 -5.78 0.75
CA PRO A 356 6.39 -6.60 1.96
C PRO A 356 6.42 -5.78 3.27
N PHE A 357 6.17 -4.47 3.23
CA PHE A 357 6.46 -3.58 4.35
C PHE A 357 5.22 -3.21 5.16
N THR A 358 5.41 -3.14 6.47
CA THR A 358 4.40 -2.73 7.45
C THR A 358 4.83 -1.43 8.10
N HIS A 359 3.97 -0.42 8.06
CA HIS A 359 4.02 0.71 8.99
C HIS A 359 3.09 0.41 10.17
N CYS A 360 3.62 0.46 11.39
CA CYS A 360 2.87 0.27 12.62
C CYS A 360 3.32 1.30 13.66
N PRO A 361 2.42 2.15 14.22
CA PRO A 361 2.79 3.17 15.18
C PRO A 361 3.61 2.59 16.33
N THR A 362 4.76 3.17 16.65
CA THR A 362 5.67 2.65 17.70
C THR A 362 5.09 2.77 19.11
N GLY A 363 4.33 3.84 19.38
CA GLY A 363 3.74 4.10 20.70
C GLY A 363 2.65 3.09 21.06
N GLU A 364 2.82 2.37 22.17
CA GLU A 364 1.83 1.39 22.64
C GLU A 364 0.46 2.03 22.90
N GLN A 365 0.45 3.20 23.57
CA GLN A 365 -0.80 3.89 23.85
C GLN A 365 -1.54 4.31 22.56
N THR A 366 -0.81 4.84 21.56
CA THR A 366 -1.38 5.13 20.24
C THR A 366 -2.00 3.89 19.60
N ARG A 367 -1.33 2.75 19.68
CA ARG A 367 -1.87 1.48 19.15
C ARG A 367 -3.15 1.04 19.87
N LEU A 368 -3.20 1.18 21.19
CA LEU A 368 -4.38 0.82 21.98
C LEU A 368 -5.55 1.75 21.71
N ASP A 369 -5.31 3.07 21.68
CA ASP A 369 -6.33 4.10 21.46
C ASP A 369 -6.97 3.97 20.07
N LEU A 370 -6.15 3.65 19.06
CA LEU A 370 -6.59 3.45 17.68
C LEU A 370 -6.96 2.01 17.35
N LYS A 371 -6.99 1.11 18.34
CA LYS A 371 -7.35 -0.31 18.19
C LYS A 371 -6.59 -1.01 17.07
N CYS A 372 -5.30 -0.72 16.98
CA CYS A 372 -4.43 -1.25 15.96
C CYS A 372 -4.27 -2.77 16.10
N HIS A 373 -4.21 -3.48 14.97
CA HIS A 373 -3.98 -4.92 14.94
C HIS A 373 -2.67 -5.33 14.24
N CYS A 374 -1.80 -4.38 13.92
CA CYS A 374 -0.44 -4.66 13.43
C CYS A 374 0.43 -5.24 14.54
N ASN A 375 1.35 -6.13 14.17
CA ASN A 375 2.41 -6.58 15.05
C ASN A 375 3.57 -5.58 15.00
N PRO A 376 3.90 -4.90 16.11
CA PRO A 376 4.91 -3.84 16.10
C PRO A 376 6.33 -4.34 15.82
N LYS A 377 6.58 -5.65 15.95
CA LYS A 377 7.87 -6.26 15.56
C LYS A 377 8.09 -6.24 14.05
N ASP A 378 7.02 -6.10 13.28
CA ASP A 378 7.07 -6.06 11.82
C ASP A 378 7.20 -4.62 11.30
N ASN A 379 7.28 -3.62 12.19
CA ASN A 379 7.37 -2.22 11.81
C ASN A 379 8.66 -1.93 11.02
N PHE A 380 8.49 -1.36 9.82
CA PHE A 380 9.58 -1.08 8.89
C PHE A 380 10.24 0.28 9.13
N ASP A 381 9.55 1.24 9.75
CA ASP A 381 9.97 2.65 9.81
C ASP A 381 11.41 2.87 10.31
N TRP A 382 11.85 2.07 11.26
CA TRP A 382 13.14 2.25 11.95
C TRP A 382 14.23 1.27 11.47
N LYS A 383 13.94 0.52 10.42
CA LYS A 383 14.86 -0.43 9.79
C LYS A 383 15.92 0.29 8.97
N GLY A 384 17.08 -0.35 8.78
CA GLY A 384 18.20 0.28 8.07
C GLY A 384 17.90 0.64 6.62
N TYR A 385 16.93 -0.05 6.00
CA TYR A 385 16.49 0.19 4.63
C TYR A 385 15.29 1.17 4.52
N SER A 386 14.80 1.70 5.65
CA SER A 386 13.79 2.74 5.70
C SER A 386 14.43 4.12 5.66
N CYS A 387 13.70 5.09 5.10
CA CYS A 387 14.08 6.51 5.11
C CYS A 387 13.34 7.34 6.17
N THR A 388 12.48 6.73 6.99
CA THR A 388 11.63 7.46 7.96
C THR A 388 12.49 8.14 9.02
N SER A 389 13.58 7.51 9.49
CA SER A 389 14.53 8.16 10.40
C SER A 389 15.11 9.45 9.83
N LYS A 390 15.48 9.44 8.54
CA LYS A 390 16.03 10.61 7.86
C LYS A 390 14.98 11.72 7.73
N PHE A 391 13.73 11.37 7.41
CA PHE A 391 12.64 12.34 7.38
C PHE A 391 12.47 13.03 8.74
N PHE A 392 12.52 12.29 9.85
CA PHE A 392 12.43 12.86 11.20
C PHE A 392 13.60 13.80 11.50
N GLU A 393 14.83 13.40 11.17
CA GLU A 393 16.04 14.20 11.39
C GLU A 393 16.02 15.53 10.63
N VAL A 394 15.67 15.52 9.35
CA VAL A 394 15.61 16.71 8.48
C VAL A 394 14.52 17.70 8.92
N ASN A 395 13.45 17.18 9.52
CA ASN A 395 12.34 17.99 10.02
C ASN A 395 12.48 18.36 11.52
N GLY A 396 13.53 17.89 12.21
CA GLY A 396 13.69 18.14 13.65
C GLY A 396 12.59 17.50 14.50
N ILE A 397 11.99 16.42 14.03
CA ILE A 397 10.92 15.69 14.71
C ILE A 397 11.56 14.68 15.67
N ALA A 398 11.10 14.66 16.92
CA ALA A 398 11.51 13.64 17.88
C ALA A 398 10.98 12.27 17.45
N LYS A 399 11.86 11.27 17.37
CA LYS A 399 11.47 9.87 17.13
C LYS A 399 10.63 9.36 18.33
N PRO A 400 9.61 8.53 18.09
CA PRO A 400 8.69 8.08 19.15
C PRO A 400 9.40 7.18 20.16
N GLU A 401 9.01 7.26 21.44
CA GLU A 401 9.58 6.40 22.49
C GLU A 401 9.48 4.91 22.13
N GLY A 402 10.61 4.20 22.18
CA GLY A 402 10.68 2.77 21.90
C GLY A 402 11.15 2.42 20.49
N TYR A 403 11.37 3.41 19.61
CA TYR A 403 11.85 3.19 18.25
C TYR A 403 13.18 2.42 18.21
N GLU A 404 14.04 2.60 19.23
CA GLU A 404 15.34 1.93 19.33
C GLU A 404 15.21 0.41 19.42
N LYS A 405 14.06 -0.09 19.90
CA LYS A 405 13.77 -1.53 20.00
C LYS A 405 13.27 -2.13 18.68
N GLU A 406 12.91 -1.28 17.72
CA GLU A 406 12.39 -1.64 16.41
C GLU A 406 13.48 -1.52 15.32
N MET A 407 14.65 -0.99 15.64
CA MET A 407 15.84 -0.97 14.77
C MET A 407 16.40 -2.39 14.53
N ASP A 408 17.26 -2.54 13.52
CA ASP A 408 17.94 -3.81 13.17
C ASP A 408 19.15 -4.15 14.04
#